data_AF-A0A968S932-F1
#
_entry.id   AF-A0A968S932-F1
#
_cell.length_a   1.000
_cell.length_b   1.000
_cell.length_c   1.000
_cell.angle_alpha   90.00
_cell.angle_beta   90.00
_cell.angle_gamma   90.00
#
_symmetry.space_group_name_H-M   'P 1'
#
loop_
_entity.id
_entity.type
_entity.pdbx_description
1 polymer ?
#
loop_
_entity_poly.entity_id
_entity_poly.type
_entity_poly.pdbx_seq_one_letter_code
_entity_poly.pdbx_strand_id
1 'polypeptide(L)'
;METAIDANQEILGAIAWEGYKKKGRGLVLIEQKQNTLKLRYLVRSAFRKQFSSSEIETLNELAEHYDPETQIIPCLILRRGDIFTSSPTTTEPAPPNCHFPSEAQPD
;
A
#
# COMPACT_ATOMS: atom_id res chain seq x y z
N MET A 1 0.56 17.24 0.80
CA MET A 1 0.61 15.81 1.22
C MET A 1 -0.33 14.96 0.37
N GLU A 2 -1.50 15.48 -0.05
CA GLU A 2 -2.41 14.82 -1.00
C GLU A 2 -1.78 14.45 -2.36
N THR A 3 -0.80 15.22 -2.85
CA THR A 3 -0.25 15.06 -4.21
C THR A 3 0.56 13.78 -4.47
N ALA A 4 1.15 13.14 -3.46
CA ALA A 4 1.96 11.94 -3.69
C ALA A 4 1.13 10.65 -3.75
N ILE A 5 0.01 10.62 -3.05
CA ILE A 5 -0.92 9.48 -3.03
C ILE A 5 -1.80 9.53 -4.28
N ASP A 6 -2.33 10.71 -4.60
CA ASP A 6 -3.19 10.94 -5.77
C ASP A 6 -2.45 10.68 -7.10
N ALA A 7 -1.25 11.23 -7.26
CA ALA A 7 -0.46 11.05 -8.49
C ALA A 7 0.06 9.62 -8.72
N ASN A 8 0.01 8.74 -7.71
CA ASN A 8 0.51 7.37 -7.81
C ASN A 8 -0.57 6.33 -7.49
N GLN A 9 -1.84 6.72 -7.50
CA GLN A 9 -2.95 5.87 -7.05
C GLN A 9 -3.04 4.54 -7.82
N GLU A 10 -2.77 4.55 -9.13
CA GLU A 10 -2.71 3.33 -9.96
C GLU A 10 -1.57 2.39 -9.53
N ILE A 11 -0.38 2.93 -9.26
CA ILE A 11 0.79 2.15 -8.82
C ILE A 11 0.54 1.57 -7.43
N LEU A 12 -0.05 2.37 -6.53
CA LEU A 12 -0.43 1.92 -5.19
C LEU A 12 -1.47 0.80 -5.26
N GLY A 13 -2.47 0.93 -6.13
CA GLY A 13 -3.46 -0.10 -6.42
C GLY A 13 -2.82 -1.39 -6.92
N ALA A 14 -1.90 -1.31 -7.89
CA ALA A 14 -1.19 -2.47 -8.41
C ALA A 14 -0.37 -3.20 -7.33
N ILE A 15 0.38 -2.46 -6.51
CA ILE A 15 1.18 -3.02 -5.41
C ILE A 15 0.28 -3.63 -4.32
N ALA A 16 -0.82 -2.96 -3.98
CA ALA A 16 -1.79 -3.46 -3.03
C ALA A 16 -2.42 -4.77 -3.50
N TRP A 17 -2.85 -4.82 -4.77
CA TRP A 17 -3.49 -5.98 -5.38
C TRP A 17 -2.54 -7.17 -5.49
N GLU A 18 -1.33 -6.94 -6.02
CA GLU A 18 -0.28 -7.96 -6.09
C GLU A 18 0.08 -8.50 -4.69
N GLY A 19 0.23 -7.60 -3.72
CA GLY A 19 0.52 -7.95 -2.34
C GLY A 19 -0.58 -8.78 -1.69
N TYR A 20 -1.83 -8.35 -1.87
CA TYR A 20 -3.01 -9.03 -1.37
C TYR A 20 -3.16 -10.44 -1.98
N LYS A 21 -3.05 -10.57 -3.30
CA LYS A 21 -3.10 -11.89 -3.98
C LYS A 21 -2.02 -12.85 -3.48
N LYS A 22 -0.80 -12.36 -3.22
CA LYS A 22 0.34 -13.20 -2.82
C LYS A 22 0.35 -13.52 -1.34
N LYS A 23 -0.10 -12.62 -0.47
CA LYS A 23 0.15 -12.71 0.99
C LYS A 23 -1.07 -12.46 1.87
N GLY A 24 -2.24 -12.18 1.31
CA GLY A 24 -3.44 -11.82 2.05
C GLY A 24 -3.44 -10.36 2.53
N ARG A 25 -4.36 -10.00 3.42
CA ARG A 25 -4.63 -8.61 3.84
C ARG A 25 -3.40 -7.89 4.43
N GLY A 26 -3.31 -6.60 4.14
CA GLY A 26 -2.14 -5.78 4.38
C GLY A 26 -2.26 -4.37 3.78
N LEU A 27 -1.24 -3.56 3.95
CA LEU A 27 -1.24 -2.13 3.60
C LEU A 27 -0.04 -1.78 2.74
N VAL A 28 -0.15 -0.69 1.97
CA VAL A 28 0.94 -0.20 1.14
C VAL A 28 1.74 0.82 1.93
N LEU A 29 3.00 0.49 2.20
CA LEU A 29 3.97 1.38 2.80
C LEU A 29 4.63 2.24 1.74
N ILE A 30 4.64 3.54 2.00
CA ILE A 30 5.31 4.57 1.22
C ILE A 30 6.42 5.14 2.10
N GLU A 31 7.67 4.74 1.88
CA GLU A 31 8.81 5.28 2.63
C GLU A 31 9.45 6.42 1.83
N GLN A 32 9.45 7.63 2.39
CA GLN A 32 10.11 8.78 1.75
C GLN A 32 11.57 8.88 2.22
N LYS A 33 12.53 8.65 1.33
CA LYS A 33 13.98 8.73 1.62
C LYS A 33 14.67 9.72 0.69
N GLN A 34 15.12 10.85 1.25
CA GLN A 34 15.76 11.98 0.53
C GLN A 34 14.88 12.55 -0.58
N ASN A 35 14.98 11.96 -1.77
CA ASN A 35 14.30 12.36 -3.01
C ASN A 35 13.62 11.17 -3.71
N THR A 36 13.54 10.02 -3.03
CA THR A 36 12.97 8.79 -3.60
C THR A 36 11.85 8.29 -2.70
N LEU A 37 10.74 7.90 -3.32
CA LEU A 37 9.65 7.19 -2.67
C LEU A 37 9.87 5.69 -2.89
N LYS A 38 9.90 4.93 -1.79
CA LYS A 38 9.98 3.47 -1.85
C LYS A 38 8.62 2.90 -1.46
N LEU A 39 7.99 2.21 -2.40
CA LEU A 39 6.68 1.58 -2.23
C LEU A 39 6.87 0.10 -1.90
N ARG A 40 6.20 -0.40 -0.86
CA ARG A 40 6.24 -1.83 -0.50
C ARG A 40 4.94 -2.29 0.15
N TYR A 41 4.55 -3.54 -0.09
CA TYR A 41 3.39 -4.13 0.58
C TYR A 41 3.77 -4.73 1.94
N LEU A 42 3.06 -4.35 3.00
CA LEU A 42 3.21 -4.89 4.34
C LEU A 42 2.00 -5.73 4.71
N VAL A 43 2.23 -7.00 5.02
CA VAL A 43 1.17 -7.91 5.50
C VAL A 43 0.80 -7.63 6.94
N ARG A 44 -0.45 -7.91 7.33
CA ARG A 44 -0.95 -7.73 8.71
C ARG A 44 -0.03 -8.36 9.76
N SER A 45 0.48 -9.56 9.49
CA SER A 45 1.41 -10.28 10.39
C SER A 45 2.73 -9.55 10.65
N ALA A 46 3.13 -8.62 9.77
CA ALA A 46 4.35 -7.84 9.89
C ALA A 46 4.14 -6.49 10.59
N PHE A 47 2.90 -6.09 10.92
CA PHE A 47 2.60 -4.80 11.55
C PHE A 47 3.31 -4.68 12.90
N ARG A 48 3.26 -5.75 13.69
CA ARG A 48 3.92 -5.86 15.00
C ARG A 48 5.43 -5.67 14.99
N LYS A 49 6.08 -5.83 13.83
CA LYS A 49 7.54 -5.65 13.69
C LYS A 49 7.93 -4.26 13.23
N GLN A 50 6.99 -3.51 12.66
CA GLN A 50 7.25 -2.25 11.95
C GLN A 50 6.69 -1.02 12.66
N PHE A 51 5.71 -1.22 13.54
CA PHE A 51 4.92 -0.15 14.15
C PHE A 51 4.84 -0.29 15.67
N SER A 52 4.51 0.81 16.36
CA SER A 52 4.27 0.81 17.81
C SER A 52 2.89 0.26 18.13
N SER A 53 2.69 -0.23 19.37
CA SER A 53 1.41 -0.85 19.80
C SER A 53 0.19 0.02 19.50
N SER A 54 0.25 1.33 19.76
CA SER A 54 -0.85 2.27 19.51
C SER A 54 -1.19 2.45 18.03
N GLU A 55 -0.20 2.32 17.14
CA GLU A 55 -0.41 2.45 15.69
C GLU A 55 -0.93 1.15 15.09
N ILE A 56 -0.51 0.01 15.67
CA ILE A 56 -0.95 -1.33 15.27
C ILE A 56 -2.44 -1.51 15.50
N GLU A 57 -3.03 -0.94 16.55
CA GLU A 57 -4.48 -1.02 16.80
C GLU A 57 -5.25 -0.34 15.67
N THR A 58 -4.97 0.93 15.39
CA THR A 58 -5.61 1.68 14.29
C THR A 58 -5.41 0.99 12.94
N LEU A 59 -4.19 0.50 12.66
CA LEU A 59 -3.89 -0.22 11.42
C LEU A 59 -4.61 -1.56 11.31
N ASN A 60 -4.79 -2.27 12.43
CA ASN A 60 -5.56 -3.51 12.44
C ASN A 60 -7.04 -3.24 12.20
N GLU A 61 -7.62 -2.24 12.84
CA GLU A 61 -9.02 -1.88 12.62
C GLU A 61 -9.25 -1.49 11.15
N LEU A 62 -8.39 -0.65 10.59
CA LEU A 62 -8.45 -0.29 9.18
C LEU A 62 -8.30 -1.53 8.28
N ALA A 63 -7.32 -2.40 8.56
CA ALA A 63 -7.09 -3.62 7.79
C ALA A 63 -8.19 -4.69 7.95
N GLU A 64 -9.03 -4.57 8.98
CA GLU A 64 -10.14 -5.47 9.24
C GLU A 64 -11.40 -5.06 8.46
N HIS A 65 -11.64 -3.76 8.35
CA HIS A 65 -12.87 -3.22 7.76
C HIS A 65 -12.73 -2.76 6.30
N TYR A 66 -11.52 -2.55 5.79
CA TYR A 66 -11.36 -2.20 4.37
C TYR A 66 -11.58 -3.40 3.45
N ASP A 67 -12.01 -3.09 2.23
CA ASP A 67 -12.15 -4.06 1.14
C ASP A 67 -10.89 -4.04 0.26
N PRO A 68 -10.03 -5.09 0.30
CA PRO A 68 -8.77 -5.08 -0.45
C PRO A 68 -8.92 -5.20 -1.97
N GLU A 69 -10.12 -5.49 -2.48
CA GLU A 69 -10.39 -5.58 -3.92
C GLU A 69 -10.69 -4.20 -4.52
N THR A 70 -11.25 -3.29 -3.71
CA THR A 70 -11.70 -1.96 -4.15
C THR A 70 -11.06 -0.80 -3.37
N GLN A 71 -10.36 -1.08 -2.28
CA GLN A 71 -9.78 -0.08 -1.39
C GLN A 71 -8.33 -0.37 -1.07
N ILE A 72 -7.56 0.72 -0.94
CA ILE A 72 -6.18 0.69 -0.48
C ILE A 72 -6.02 1.54 0.77
N ILE A 73 -5.13 1.08 1.65
CA ILE A 73 -4.69 1.86 2.80
C ILE A 73 -3.24 2.27 2.56
N PRO A 74 -2.99 3.48 2.03
CA PRO A 74 -1.65 4.02 1.92
C PRO A 74 -1.14 4.47 3.30
N CYS A 75 0.07 4.04 3.62
CA CYS A 75 0.74 4.34 4.88
C CYS A 75 2.10 4.96 4.58
N LEU A 76 2.21 6.27 4.80
CA LEU A 76 3.42 7.05 4.57
C LEU A 76 4.31 7.02 5.82
N ILE A 77 5.55 6.57 5.66
CA ILE A 77 6.58 6.63 6.71
C ILE A 77 7.55 7.76 6.36
N LEU A 78 7.60 8.77 7.23
CA LEU A 78 8.58 9.85 7.14
C LEU A 78 9.88 9.47 7.84
N ARG A 79 10.95 10.18 7.49
CA ARG A 79 12.33 9.90 7.94
C ARG A 79 12.55 9.99 9.45
N ARG A 80 11.64 10.65 10.16
CA ARG A 80 11.65 10.79 11.63
C ARG A 80 10.96 9.63 12.34
N GLY A 81 10.45 8.65 11.60
CA GLY A 81 9.61 7.58 12.14
C GLY A 81 8.14 7.99 12.28
N ASP A 82 7.78 9.23 11.96
CA ASP A 82 6.38 9.65 11.90
C ASP A 82 5.65 8.87 10.80
N ILE A 83 4.55 8.25 11.19
CA ILE A 83 3.71 7.46 10.31
C ILE A 83 2.41 8.21 10.08
N PHE A 84 2.11 8.45 8.81
CA PHE A 84 0.89 9.06 8.35
C PHE A 84 0.08 7.99 7.63
N THR A 85 -1.04 7.61 8.24
CA THR A 85 -2.04 6.75 7.60
C THR A 85 -3.17 7.64 7.10
N SER A 86 -3.57 7.42 5.86
CA SER A 86 -4.76 8.07 5.32
C SER A 86 -5.95 7.12 5.44
N SER A 87 -7.16 7.70 5.46
CA SER A 87 -8.40 6.94 5.33
C SER A 87 -8.35 6.01 4.11
N PRO A 88 -9.00 4.84 4.17
CA PRO A 88 -9.01 3.91 3.04
C PRO A 88 -9.49 4.65 1.80
N THR A 89 -8.61 4.72 0.81
CA THR A 89 -8.90 5.42 -0.43
C THR A 89 -9.51 4.39 -1.36
N THR A 90 -10.69 4.70 -1.87
CA THR A 90 -11.31 3.85 -2.90
C THR A 90 -10.49 4.04 -4.16
N THR A 91 -9.76 2.99 -4.52
CA THR A 91 -9.17 2.87 -5.85
C THR A 91 -10.26 2.32 -6.75
N GLU A 92 -10.49 2.93 -7.91
CA GLU A 92 -11.20 2.19 -8.95
C GLU A 92 -10.53 0.81 -9.06
N PRO A 93 -11.32 -0.28 -9.11
CA PRO A 93 -10.75 -1.61 -9.19
C PRO A 93 -9.76 -1.58 -10.35
N ALA A 94 -8.49 -1.91 -10.07
CA ALA A 94 -7.49 -2.04 -11.13
C ALA A 94 -8.17 -2.90 -12.19
N PRO A 95 -8.36 -2.40 -13.44
CA PRO A 95 -9.12 -3.13 -14.42
C PRO A 95 -8.55 -4.56 -14.47
N PRO A 96 -9.39 -5.61 -14.66
CA PRO A 96 -8.95 -7.00 -14.62
C PRO A 96 -7.83 -7.34 -15.62
N ASN A 97 -7.44 -6.36 -16.45
CA ASN A 97 -6.43 -6.38 -17.48
C ASN A 97 -5.19 -5.51 -17.20
N CYS A 98 -4.83 -5.24 -15.95
CA CYS A 98 -3.44 -4.86 -15.61
C CYS A 98 -2.50 -6.08 -15.80
N HIS A 99 -2.47 -6.62 -17.02
CA HIS A 99 -1.29 -7.25 -17.55
C HIS A 99 -0.21 -6.16 -17.52
N PHE A 100 0.72 -6.26 -16.57
CA PHE A 100 2.06 -5.78 -16.86
C PHE A 100 2.43 -6.39 -18.22
N PRO A 101 2.89 -5.61 -19.21
CA PRO A 101 3.63 -6.23 -20.29
C PRO A 101 4.85 -6.86 -19.62
N SER A 102 4.75 -8.16 -19.30
CA SER A 102 5.93 -8.98 -19.13
C SER A 102 6.71 -8.79 -20.42
N GLU A 103 7.87 -8.18 -20.32
CA GLU A 103 8.90 -8.28 -21.34
C GLU A 103 8.93 -9.72 -21.85
N ALA A 104 8.50 -9.88 -23.10
CA ALA A 104 8.78 -11.05 -23.89
C ALA A 104 9.43 -10.54 -25.19
N GLN A 105 10.73 -10.23 -25.09
CA GLN A 105 11.63 -10.65 -26.18
C GLN A 105 11.73 -12.17 -26.06
N PRO A 106 11.46 -12.98 -27.10
CA PRO A 106 12.27 -13.10 -28.33
C PRO A 106 11.36 -13.16 -29.60
N ASP A 107 11.80 -13.11 -30.85
CA ASP A 107 13.00 -13.60 -31.56
C ASP A 107 13.37 -12.62 -32.69
#